data_AF-A0A929ICI8-F1
#
_entry.id   AF-A0A929ICI8-F1
#
_cell.length_a   1.000
_cell.length_b   1.000
_cell.length_c   1.000
_cell.angle_alpha   90.00
_cell.angle_beta   90.00
_cell.angle_gamma   90.00
#
_symmetry.space_group_name_H-M   'P 1'
#
loop_
_entity.id
_entity.type
_entity.pdbx_description
1 polymer ?
#
loop_
_entity_poly.entity_id
_entity_poly.type
_entity_poly.pdbx_seq_one_letter_code
_entity_poly.pdbx_strand_id
1 'polypeptide(L)' 'MEIVYFTIAAIFLYLVSDWLLNRIEKMMGKRSEYRSVIFFAIIMLLAFILFNLVQYVQTGTTTDIKEAAVTEEAAKQ' A
#
# COMPACT_ATOMS: atom_id res chain seq x y z
N MET A 1 -7.41 17.90 -4.92
CA MET A 1 -6.18 17.56 -4.16
C MET A 1 -5.88 16.07 -4.14
N GLU A 2 -6.86 15.18 -4.32
CA GLU A 2 -6.70 13.72 -4.26
C GLU A 2 -5.70 13.14 -5.27
N ILE A 3 -5.73 13.61 -6.52
CA ILE A 3 -4.83 13.13 -7.57
C ILE A 3 -3.35 13.38 -7.24
N VAL A 4 -3.05 14.42 -6.46
CA VAL A 4 -1.68 14.73 -6.04
C VAL A 4 -1.17 13.66 -5.09
N TYR A 5 -2.00 13.20 -4.14
CA TYR A 5 -1.63 12.11 -3.23
C TYR A 5 -1.41 10.80 -3.97
N PHE A 6 -2.28 10.44 -4.92
CA PHE A 6 -2.09 9.26 -5.75
C PHE A 6 -0.81 9.35 -6.61
N THR A 7 -0.51 10.52 -7.14
CA THR A 7 0.72 10.75 -7.91
C THR A 7 1.96 10.59 -7.03
N ILE A 8 1.96 11.17 -5.83
CA ILE A 8 3.05 11.03 -4.86
C ILE A 8 3.23 9.57 -4.44
N ALA A 9 2.12 8.86 -4.17
CA ALA A 9 2.16 7.44 -3.85
C ALA A 9 2.75 6.61 -4.99
N ALA A 10 2.39 6.90 -6.24
CA ALA A 10 2.96 6.24 -7.41
C ALA A 10 4.47 6.49 -7.55
N ILE A 11 4.92 7.73 -7.38
CA ILE A 11 6.35 8.09 -7.39
C ILE A 11 7.09 7.36 -6.26
N PHE A 12 6.52 7.36 -5.05
CA PHE A 12 7.10 6.66 -3.92
C PHE A 12 7.23 5.16 -4.18
N LEU A 13 6.17 4.52 -4.71
CA LEU A 13 6.19 3.12 -5.09
C LEU A 13 7.29 2.81 -6.10
N TYR A 14 7.44 3.67 -7.11
CA TYR A 14 8.46 3.52 -8.14
C TYR A 14 9.87 3.56 -7.54
N LEU A 15 10.15 4.55 -6.69
CA LEU A 15 11.46 4.72 -6.04
C LEU A 15 11.79 3.53 -5.12
N VAL A 16 10.83 3.09 -4.30
CA VAL A 16 11.03 1.94 -3.41
C VAL A 16 11.22 0.65 -4.22
N SER A 17 10.48 0.48 -5.31
CA SER A 17 10.59 -0.70 -6.17
C SER A 17 11.95 -0.77 -6.87
N ASP A 18 12.44 0.36 -7.41
CA ASP A 18 13.77 0.41 -8.04
C ASP A 18 14.89 0.19 -7.00
N TRP A 19 14.76 0.77 -5.80
CA TRP A 19 15.69 0.51 -4.70
C TRP A 19 15.75 -0.97 -4.30
N LEU A 20 14.59 -1.61 -4.17
CA LEU A 20 14.49 -3.01 -3.77
C LEU A 20 15.06 -3.93 -4.86
N LEU A 21 14.75 -3.64 -6.13
CA LEU A 21 15.31 -4.35 -7.27
C LEU A 21 16.83 -4.25 -7.30
N ASN A 22 17.37 -3.03 -7.17
CA ASN A 22 18.81 -2.80 -7.14
C ASN A 22 19.46 -3.51 -5.93
N ARG A 23 18.73 -3.65 -4.81
CA ARG A 23 19.20 -4.40 -3.64
C ARG A 23 19.28 -5.89 -3.92
N ILE A 24 18.25 -6.46 -4.55
CA ILE A 24 18.19 -7.86 -4.95
C ILE A 24 19.29 -8.17 -5.98
N GLU A 25 19.48 -7.31 -6.98
CA GLU A 25 20.55 -7.44 -7.97
C GLU A 25 21.95 -7.39 -7.32
N LYS A 26 22.16 -6.51 -6.33
CA LYS A 26 23.41 -6.48 -5.56
C LYS A 26 23.64 -7.76 -4.76
N MET A 27 22.59 -8.39 -4.24
CA MET A 27 22.71 -9.65 -3.50
C MET A 27 22.97 -10.85 -4.43
N MET A 28 22.40 -10.85 -5.64
CA MET A 28 22.64 -11.91 -6.64
C MET A 28 23.99 -11.78 -7.34
N GLY A 29 24.65 -10.61 -7.25
CA GLY A 29 25.97 -10.37 -7.86
C GLY A 29 25.96 -10.40 -9.39
N LYS A 30 24.78 -10.44 -10.02
CA LYS A 30 24.58 -10.56 -11.47
C LYS A 30 23.43 -9.67 -11.88
N ARG A 31 23.60 -8.93 -12.98
CA ARG A 31 22.49 -8.20 -13.62
C ARG A 31 21.48 -9.22 -14.13
N SER A 32 20.23 -9.10 -13.71
CA SER A 32 19.20 -10.04 -14.09
C SER A 32 18.72 -9.72 -15.51
N GLU A 33 18.70 -10.71 -16.41
CA GLU A 33 18.13 -10.55 -17.76
C GLU A 33 16.62 -10.25 -17.71
N TYR A 34 15.95 -10.67 -16.63
CA TYR A 34 14.53 -10.46 -16.39
C TYR A 34 14.25 -9.25 -15.48
N ARG A 35 15.13 -8.22 -15.49
CA ARG A 35 15.01 -7.03 -14.63
C ARG A 35 13.62 -6.39 -14.68
N SER A 36 13.01 -6.30 -15.87
CA SER A 36 11.66 -5.73 -16.05
C SER A 36 10.56 -6.57 -15.39
N VAL A 37 10.68 -7.90 -15.45
CA VAL A 37 9.70 -8.82 -14.83
C VAL A 37 9.80 -8.74 -13.31
N ILE A 38 11.02 -8.70 -12.77
CA ILE A 38 11.24 -8.58 -11.33
C ILE A 38 10.78 -7.21 -10.84
N PHE A 39 11.09 -6.13 -11.56
CA PHE A 39 10.57 -4.79 -11.25
C PHE A 39 9.04 -4.78 -11.18
N PHE A 40 8.39 -5.37 -12.19
CA PHE A 40 6.94 -5.46 -12.25
C PHE A 40 6.36 -6.27 -11.07
N ALA A 41 6.96 -7.41 -10.75
CA ALA A 41 6.53 -8.22 -9.60
C ALA A 41 6.66 -7.44 -8.28
N ILE A 42 7.78 -6.73 -8.09
CA ILE A 42 8.02 -5.91 -6.88
C ILE A 42 6.97 -4.80 -6.76
N ILE A 43 6.81 -3.97 -7.80
CA ILE A 43 5.89 -2.82 -7.73
C ILE A 43 4.43 -3.28 -7.56
N MET A 44 4.06 -4.41 -8.18
CA MET A 44 2.74 -5.02 -8.00
C MET A 44 2.51 -5.46 -6.55
N LEU A 45 3.49 -6.14 -5.94
CA LEU A 45 3.39 -6.60 -4.56
C LEU A 45 3.32 -5.42 -3.59
N LEU A 46 4.15 -4.40 -3.80
CA LEU A 46 4.13 -3.16 -3.02
C LEU A 46 2.80 -2.42 -3.17
N ALA A 47 2.22 -2.38 -4.37
CA ALA A 47 0.91 -1.79 -4.59
C ALA A 47 -0.15 -2.51 -3.77
N PHE A 48 -0.16 -3.84 -3.81
CA PHE A 48 -1.10 -4.65 -3.06
C PHE A 48 -1.00 -4.40 -1.54
N ILE A 49 0.22 -4.35 -1.01
CA ILE A 49 0.50 -4.02 0.39
C ILE A 49 0.03 -2.58 0.72
N LEU A 50 0.33 -1.61 -0.14
CA LEU A 50 -0.05 -0.21 0.07
C LEU A 50 -1.56 -0.05 0.14
N PHE A 51 -2.30 -0.62 -0.82
CA PHE A 51 -3.76 -0.56 -0.83
C PHE A 51 -4.36 -1.28 0.38
N ASN A 52 -3.80 -2.42 0.78
CA ASN A 52 -4.25 -3.14 1.96
C ASN A 52 -4.02 -2.31 3.24
N LEU A 53 -2.87 -1.66 3.36
CA LEU A 53 -2.56 -0.77 4.49
C LEU A 53 -3.52 0.42 4.55
N VAL A 54 -3.82 1.03 3.40
CA VAL A 54 -4.80 2.11 3.29
C VAL A 54 -6.19 1.64 3.76
N GLN A 55 -6.62 0.45 3.35
CA GLN A 55 -7.89 -0.13 3.82
C GLN A 55 -7.88 -0.45 5.32
N TYR A 56 -6.77 -0.99 5.84
CA TYR A 56 -6.63 -1.28 7.26
C TYR A 56 -6.79 -0.02 8.11
N VAL A 57 -6.12 1.07 7.70
CA VAL A 57 -6.24 2.38 8.36
C VAL A 57 -7.66 2.93 8.29
N GLN A 58 -8.36 2.77 7.16
CA GLN A 58 -9.77 3.20 7.03
C GLN A 58 -10.77 2.30 7.79
N THR A 59 -10.49 1.00 7.89
CA THR A 59 -11.35 0.03 8.57
C THR A 59 -11.34 0.24 10.08
N GLY A 60 -10.17 0.59 10.65
CA GLY A 60 -10.04 0.91 12.08
C GLY A 60 -11.02 2.00 12.54
N THR A 61 -11.25 3.02 11.71
CA THR A 61 -12.20 4.11 12.02
C THR A 61 -13.69 3.75 11.95
N THR A 62 -14.06 2.61 11.36
CA THR A 62 -15.48 2.23 11.18
C THR A 62 -16.03 1.47 12.40
N THR A 63 -15.16 0.80 13.16
CA THR A 63 -15.56 0.05 14.35
C THR A 63 -16.02 0.97 15.47
N ASP A 64 -15.30 2.08 15.69
CA ASP A 64 -15.62 3.05 16.75
C ASP A 64 -16.95 3.79 16.51
N ILE A 65 -17.31 4.07 15.25
CA ILE A 65 -18.55 4.80 14.91
C ILE A 65 -19.78 3.89 14.97
N LYS A 66 -19.63 2.60 14.63
CA LYS A 66 -20.74 1.65 14.74
C LYS A 66 -21.11 1.36 16.19
N GLU A 67 -20.14 1.31 17.10
CA GLU A 67 -20.39 1.04 18.51
C GLU A 67 -21.11 2.21 19.21
N ALA A 68 -20.73 3.45 18.87
CA ALA A 68 -21.40 4.66 19.35
C ALA A 68 -22.83 4.84 18.79
N ALA A 69 -23.07 4.47 17.52
CA ALA A 69 -24.40 4.58 16.91
C ALA A 69 -25.40 3.55 17.48
N VAL A 70 -24.94 2.32 17.78
CA VAL A 70 -25.79 1.26 18.35
C VAL A 70 -26.19 1.58 19.80
N THR A 71 -25.33 2.24 20.58
CA THR A 71 -25.68 2.68 21.95
C THR A 71 -26.69 3.83 21.96
N GLU A 72 -26.63 4.74 20.99
CA GLU A 72 -27.58 5.86 20.89
C GLU A 72 -28.99 5.41 20.43
N GLU A 73 -29.07 4.37 19.60
CA GLU A 73 -30.34 3.79 19.13
C GLU A 73 -30.98 2.90 20.21
N ALA A 74 -30.18 2.17 21.00
CA ALA A 74 -30.64 1.39 22.15
C ALA A 74 -31.10 2.24 23.35
N ALA A 75 -30.59 3.48 23.48
CA ALA A 75 -31.02 4.42 24.53
C ALA A 75 -32.30 5.20 24.18
N LYS A 76 -32.75 5.13 22.91
CA LYS A 76 -33.98 5.80 22.42
C LYS A 76 -35.18 4.85 22.28
N GLN A 77 -35.00 3.55 22.60
CA GLN A 77 -36.07 2.55 22.70
C GLN A 77 -36.37 2.24 24.18
#